data_AF-A0A1V5BNZ9-F1
#
_entry.id   AF-A0A1V5BNZ9-F1
#
_cell.length_a   1.000
_cell.length_b   1.000
_cell.length_c   1.000
_cell.angle_alpha   90.00
_cell.angle_beta   90.00
_cell.angle_gamma   90.00
#
_symmetry.space_group_name_H-M   'P 1'
#
loop_
_entity.id
_entity.type
_entity.pdbx_description
1 polymer ?
#
loop_
_entity_poly.entity_id
_entity_poly.type
_entity_poly.pdbx_seq_one_letter_code
_entity_poly.pdbx_strand_id
1 'polypeptide(L)'
;MKPGARWALRHEGDIILDIGYGVEGTRTLNLLEGAATDQDLQVIAVINISRPMTAEVKDIVEHVREMGRVDALLNNTHLADETTPKVVQEGARVVAEAARHLGLPVVATAAVTSIAEEIGDVDCMGNPVRVLTRYMQKAFW
;
A
#
# COMPACT_ATOMS: atom_id res chain seq x y z
N MET A 1 -18.63 -10.57 -8.12
CA MET A 1 -17.36 -11.27 -7.86
C MET A 1 -17.44 -12.69 -8.43
N LYS A 2 -16.39 -13.20 -9.10
CA LYS A 2 -16.39 -14.60 -9.57
C LYS A 2 -16.45 -15.56 -8.35
N PRO A 3 -17.17 -16.69 -8.41
CA PRO A 3 -17.36 -17.59 -7.26
C PRO A 3 -16.06 -18.06 -6.58
N GLY A 4 -14.97 -18.20 -7.34
CA GLY A 4 -13.67 -18.65 -6.83
C GLY A 4 -12.99 -17.66 -5.88
N ALA A 5 -13.20 -16.35 -6.03
CA ALA A 5 -12.54 -15.35 -5.20
C ALA A 5 -13.04 -15.37 -3.74
N ARG A 6 -14.29 -15.78 -3.50
CA ARG A 6 -14.87 -15.88 -2.15
C ARG A 6 -14.11 -16.85 -1.25
N TRP A 7 -13.57 -17.90 -1.84
CA TRP A 7 -12.85 -18.97 -1.16
C TRP A 7 -11.32 -18.84 -1.32
N ALA A 8 -10.84 -17.66 -1.73
CA ALA A 8 -9.41 -17.44 -1.97
C ALA A 8 -8.58 -17.91 -0.76
N LEU A 9 -8.97 -17.52 0.46
CA LEU A 9 -8.28 -17.88 1.72
C LEU A 9 -8.21 -19.38 2.04
N ARG A 10 -8.91 -20.25 1.29
CA ARG A 10 -8.83 -21.71 1.46
C ARG A 10 -7.78 -22.39 0.57
N HIS A 11 -7.11 -21.64 -0.30
CA HIS A 11 -6.05 -22.19 -1.14
C HIS A 11 -4.79 -22.38 -0.30
N GLU A 12 -4.07 -23.48 -0.54
CA GLU A 12 -2.77 -23.71 0.07
C GLU A 12 -1.69 -22.81 -0.57
N GLY A 13 -0.75 -22.34 0.24
CA GLY A 13 0.35 -21.45 -0.17
C GLY A 13 0.09 -19.97 0.06
N ASP A 14 0.98 -19.13 -0.47
CA ASP A 14 0.88 -17.66 -0.31
C ASP A 14 -0.11 -17.07 -1.33
N ILE A 15 -1.07 -16.29 -0.83
CA ILE A 15 -2.10 -15.65 -1.64
C ILE A 15 -1.89 -14.14 -1.62
N ILE A 16 -1.72 -13.54 -2.79
CA ILE A 16 -1.69 -12.09 -2.96
C ILE A 16 -2.98 -11.66 -3.62
N LEU A 17 -3.73 -10.80 -2.92
CA LEU A 17 -4.96 -10.20 -3.42
C LEU A 17 -4.68 -8.73 -3.76
N ASP A 18 -4.61 -8.42 -5.05
CA ASP A 18 -4.55 -7.02 -5.51
C ASP A 18 -5.98 -6.47 -5.58
N ILE A 19 -6.29 -5.57 -4.64
CA ILE A 19 -7.62 -4.99 -4.48
C ILE A 19 -7.54 -3.51 -4.84
N GLY A 20 -8.24 -3.13 -5.91
CA GLY A 20 -8.31 -1.75 -6.37
C GLY A 20 -8.90 -0.79 -5.33
N TYR A 21 -8.68 0.51 -5.55
CA TYR A 21 -9.07 1.57 -4.63
C TYR A 21 -10.59 1.88 -4.64
N GLY A 22 -11.06 2.53 -3.57
CA GLY A 22 -12.42 3.06 -3.44
C GLY A 22 -13.38 2.16 -2.67
N VAL A 23 -14.65 2.57 -2.61
CA VAL A 23 -15.75 1.87 -1.89
C VAL A 23 -15.90 0.40 -2.32
N GLU A 24 -15.52 0.08 -3.56
CA GLU A 24 -15.57 -1.28 -4.09
C GLU A 24 -14.42 -2.18 -3.59
N GLY A 25 -13.27 -1.61 -3.23
CA GLY A 25 -12.11 -2.37 -2.74
C GLY A 25 -12.36 -2.95 -1.34
N THR A 26 -12.84 -2.11 -0.43
CA THR A 26 -13.20 -2.50 0.94
C THR A 26 -14.36 -3.49 0.95
N ARG A 27 -15.33 -3.30 0.04
CA ARG A 27 -16.40 -4.26 -0.20
C ARG A 27 -15.86 -5.60 -0.70
N THR A 28 -14.81 -5.62 -1.51
CA THR A 28 -14.20 -6.85 -2.03
C THR A 28 -13.55 -7.68 -0.92
N LEU A 29 -12.87 -7.04 0.03
CA LEU A 29 -12.33 -7.70 1.24
C LEU A 29 -13.44 -8.34 2.07
N ASN A 30 -14.57 -7.64 2.25
CA ASN A 30 -15.73 -8.15 2.98
C ASN A 30 -16.43 -9.34 2.29
N LEU A 31 -16.14 -9.60 1.01
CA LEU A 31 -16.68 -10.76 0.29
C LEU A 31 -15.84 -12.02 0.45
N LEU A 32 -14.65 -11.92 1.06
CA LEU A 32 -13.80 -13.06 1.37
C LEU A 32 -14.31 -13.74 2.65
N GLU A 33 -14.68 -15.01 2.52
CA GLU A 33 -15.16 -15.77 3.67
C GLU A 33 -14.02 -15.97 4.68
N GLY A 34 -14.20 -15.51 5.92
CA GLY A 34 -13.20 -15.65 6.98
C GLY A 34 -12.20 -14.50 7.09
N ALA A 35 -12.18 -13.51 6.19
CA ALA A 35 -11.17 -12.43 6.19
C ALA A 35 -11.14 -11.60 7.49
N ALA A 36 -12.29 -11.44 8.16
CA ALA A 36 -12.35 -10.72 9.43
C ALA A 36 -11.69 -11.48 10.60
N THR A 37 -11.57 -12.81 10.51
CA THR A 37 -11.16 -13.69 11.61
C THR A 37 -9.88 -14.45 11.34
N ASP A 38 -9.43 -14.49 10.09
CA ASP A 38 -8.20 -15.16 9.68
C ASP A 38 -6.98 -14.41 10.26
N GLN A 39 -6.17 -15.12 11.04
CA GLN A 39 -4.99 -14.56 11.71
C GLN A 39 -3.79 -14.50 10.78
N ASP A 40 -3.76 -15.33 9.74
CA ASP A 40 -2.68 -15.38 8.75
C ASP A 40 -2.89 -14.33 7.66
N LEU A 41 -4.12 -13.82 7.50
CA LEU A 41 -4.41 -12.70 6.62
C LEU A 41 -3.75 -11.41 7.16
N GLN A 42 -2.98 -10.75 6.27
CA GLN A 42 -2.43 -9.41 6.47
C GLN A 42 -2.98 -8.46 5.42
N VAL A 43 -3.62 -7.38 5.86
CA VAL A 43 -4.16 -6.33 5.00
C VAL A 43 -3.23 -5.12 5.03
N ILE A 44 -2.54 -4.88 3.92
CA ILE A 44 -1.58 -3.78 3.79
C ILE A 44 -2.21 -2.68 2.91
N ALA A 45 -2.39 -1.48 3.47
CA ALA A 45 -2.83 -0.34 2.69
C ALA A 45 -1.63 0.31 1.98
N VAL A 46 -1.68 0.31 0.65
CA VAL A 46 -0.63 0.87 -0.21
C VAL A 46 -0.94 2.33 -0.52
N ILE A 47 -0.14 3.25 0.03
CA ILE A 47 -0.41 4.69 0.02
C ILE A 47 0.49 5.39 -1.01
N ASN A 48 -0.10 6.26 -1.83
CA ASN A 48 0.63 7.19 -2.69
C ASN A 48 0.15 8.61 -2.44
N ILE A 49 0.99 9.47 -1.84
CA ILE A 49 0.59 10.84 -1.48
C ILE A 49 0.41 11.77 -2.68
N SER A 50 0.76 11.32 -3.88
CA SER A 50 0.47 12.04 -5.13
C SER A 50 -1.01 11.94 -5.56
N ARG A 51 -1.87 11.26 -4.78
CA ARG A 51 -3.31 11.13 -5.05
C ARG A 51 -4.11 12.07 -4.15
N PRO A 52 -5.15 12.75 -4.67
CA PRO A 52 -5.96 13.68 -3.87
C PRO A 52 -6.52 13.10 -2.57
N MET A 53 -6.94 11.83 -2.57
CA MET A 53 -7.56 11.16 -1.41
C MET A 53 -6.56 10.76 -0.31
N THR A 54 -5.26 10.86 -0.58
CA THR A 54 -4.20 10.45 0.34
C THR A 54 -3.06 11.46 0.36
N ALA A 55 -3.35 12.74 0.03
CA ALA A 55 -2.35 13.76 -0.19
C ALA A 55 -1.71 14.25 1.13
N GLU A 56 -2.53 14.40 2.17
CA GLU A 56 -2.09 14.82 3.49
C GLU A 56 -2.30 13.71 4.53
N VAL A 57 -1.65 13.88 5.69
CA VAL A 57 -1.76 12.96 6.84
C VAL A 57 -3.22 12.70 7.22
N LYS A 58 -4.04 13.75 7.29
CA LYS A 58 -5.46 13.64 7.66
C LYS A 58 -6.24 12.80 6.65
N ASP A 59 -5.96 12.97 5.36
CA ASP A 59 -6.67 12.28 4.28
C ASP A 59 -6.34 10.78 4.33
N ILE A 60 -5.07 10.43 4.58
CA ILE A 60 -4.65 9.03 4.77
C ILE A 60 -5.34 8.42 5.98
N VAL A 61 -5.37 9.13 7.12
CA VAL A 61 -5.99 8.63 8.35
C VAL A 61 -7.49 8.39 8.17
N GLU A 62 -8.19 9.33 7.54
CA GLU A 62 -9.61 9.20 7.22
C GLU A 62 -9.84 8.03 6.26
N HIS A 63 -9.09 7.97 5.16
CA HIS A 63 -9.22 6.94 4.15
C HIS A 63 -8.97 5.54 4.70
N VAL A 64 -7.91 5.35 5.51
CA VAL A 64 -7.58 4.05 6.12
C VAL A 64 -8.65 3.62 7.13
N ARG A 65 -9.21 4.55 7.91
CA ARG A 65 -10.30 4.21 8.86
C ARG A 65 -11.57 3.74 8.17
N GLU A 66 -11.88 4.30 6.99
CA GLU A 66 -13.01 3.86 6.17
C GLU A 66 -12.81 2.45 5.59
N MET A 67 -11.57 1.95 5.52
CA MET A 67 -11.29 0.62 4.97
C MET A 67 -11.68 -0.55 5.87
N GLY A 68 -11.84 -0.32 7.17
CA GLY A 68 -12.01 -1.39 8.15
C GLY A 68 -10.66 -1.94 8.61
N ARG A 69 -10.46 -3.26 8.54
CA ARG A 69 -9.23 -3.90 9.00
C ARG A 69 -8.06 -3.55 8.07
N VAL A 70 -7.04 -2.90 8.63
CA VAL A 70 -5.73 -2.67 8.01
C VAL A 70 -4.68 -3.00 9.06
N ASP A 71 -3.70 -3.82 8.70
CA ASP A 71 -2.66 -4.32 9.60
C ASP A 71 -1.36 -3.53 9.44
N ALA A 72 -1.12 -2.91 8.28
CA ALA A 72 0.06 -2.08 8.01
C ALA A 72 -0.12 -1.09 6.86
N LEU A 73 0.76 -0.08 6.79
CA LEU A 73 0.88 0.82 5.63
C LEU A 73 2.15 0.51 4.82
N LEU A 74 2.10 0.76 3.51
CA LEU A 74 3.24 0.76 2.62
C LEU A 74 3.30 2.07 1.85
N ASN A 75 4.42 2.78 1.91
CA ASN A 75 4.62 3.99 1.11
C ASN A 75 5.00 3.60 -0.33
N ASN A 76 4.11 3.89 -1.27
CA ASN A 76 4.33 3.72 -2.71
C ASN A 76 4.18 5.08 -3.43
N THR A 77 4.66 6.15 -2.80
CA THR A 77 4.56 7.50 -3.36
C THR A 77 5.40 7.62 -4.61
N HIS A 78 4.75 7.97 -5.72
CA HIS A 78 5.39 8.16 -7.02
C HIS A 78 4.64 9.19 -7.87
N LEU A 79 5.33 9.74 -8.86
CA LEU A 79 4.82 10.63 -9.91
C LEU A 79 5.16 10.06 -11.30
N ALA A 80 4.94 8.76 -11.48
CA ALA A 80 5.31 8.02 -12.69
C ALA A 80 6.77 8.30 -13.10
N ASP A 81 7.01 8.84 -14.28
CA ASP A 81 8.36 9.12 -14.79
C ASP A 81 8.98 10.39 -14.16
N GLU A 82 8.19 11.20 -13.44
CA GLU A 82 8.65 12.38 -12.69
C GLU A 82 9.00 12.04 -11.23
N THR A 83 9.00 10.74 -10.88
CA THR A 83 9.37 10.32 -9.52
C THR A 83 10.84 10.60 -9.26
N THR A 84 11.12 11.22 -8.12
CA THR A 84 12.49 11.50 -7.63
C THR A 84 12.67 10.92 -6.23
N PRO A 85 13.92 10.73 -5.75
CA PRO A 85 14.17 10.35 -4.35
C PRO A 85 13.48 11.30 -3.36
N LYS A 86 13.46 12.61 -3.67
CA LYS A 86 12.78 13.60 -2.84
C LYS A 86 11.27 13.32 -2.71
N VAL A 87 10.61 12.97 -3.81
CA VAL A 87 9.17 12.63 -3.82
C VAL A 87 8.89 11.39 -2.97
N VAL A 88 9.71 10.35 -3.11
CA VAL A 88 9.56 9.12 -2.32
C VAL A 88 9.78 9.39 -0.82
N GLN A 89 10.80 10.18 -0.48
CA GLN A 89 11.13 10.54 0.90
C GLN A 89 10.10 11.47 1.54
N GLU A 90 9.49 12.38 0.76
CA GLU A 90 8.33 13.16 1.21
C GLU A 90 7.17 12.25 1.57
N GLY A 91 6.86 11.29 0.70
CA GLY A 91 5.88 10.24 0.96
C GLY A 91 6.17 9.46 2.23
N ALA A 92 7.44 9.08 2.48
CA ALA A 92 7.83 8.35 3.67
C ALA A 92 7.50 9.10 4.96
N ARG A 93 7.74 10.42 5.01
CA ARG A 93 7.41 11.27 6.17
C ARG A 93 5.91 11.31 6.42
N VAL A 94 5.13 11.62 5.40
CA VAL A 94 3.67 11.76 5.50
C VAL A 94 3.01 10.44 5.87
N VAL A 95 3.43 9.33 5.23
CA VAL A 95 2.89 7.99 5.52
C VAL A 95 3.28 7.52 6.92
N ALA A 96 4.52 7.76 7.37
CA ALA A 96 4.94 7.41 8.72
C ALA A 96 4.18 8.19 9.78
N GLU A 97 3.92 9.49 9.55
CA GLU A 97 3.12 10.30 10.46
C GLU A 97 1.67 9.79 10.55
N ALA A 98 1.04 9.50 9.41
CA ALA A 98 -0.30 8.90 9.37
C ALA A 98 -0.35 7.54 10.07
N ALA A 99 0.63 6.67 9.82
CA ALA A 99 0.74 5.36 10.47
C ALA A 99 0.78 5.49 12.00
N ARG A 100 1.53 6.48 12.51
CA ARG A 100 1.64 6.78 13.93
C ARG A 100 0.31 7.22 14.54
N HIS A 101 -0.50 7.99 13.81
CA HIS A 101 -1.87 8.35 14.23
C HIS A 101 -2.84 7.17 14.23
N LEU A 102 -2.62 6.19 13.35
CA LEU A 102 -3.41 4.98 13.23
C LEU A 102 -2.97 3.86 14.18
N GLY A 103 -1.78 3.98 14.78
CA GLY A 103 -1.17 2.90 15.57
C GLY A 103 -0.72 1.71 14.72
N LEU A 104 -0.43 1.94 13.44
CA LEU A 104 -0.05 0.91 12.47
C LEU A 104 1.45 1.01 12.13
N PRO A 105 2.12 -0.10 11.79
CA PRO A 105 3.47 -0.07 11.26
C PRO A 105 3.50 0.37 9.78
N VAL A 106 4.63 0.96 9.36
CA VAL A 106 4.99 1.09 7.94
C VAL A 106 5.93 -0.05 7.59
N VAL A 107 5.50 -0.97 6.72
CA VAL A 107 6.27 -2.19 6.42
C VAL A 107 7.36 -1.99 5.39
N ALA A 108 7.22 -0.97 4.52
CA ALA A 108 8.21 -0.63 3.51
C ALA A 108 7.92 0.74 2.85
N THR A 109 8.96 1.27 2.23
CA THR A 109 8.87 2.26 1.15
C THR A 109 9.24 1.60 -0.17
N ALA A 110 8.41 1.73 -1.19
CA ALA A 110 8.65 1.16 -2.50
C ALA A 110 9.24 2.22 -3.44
N ALA A 111 10.28 1.85 -4.18
CA ALA A 111 10.94 2.73 -5.16
C ALA A 111 11.47 1.93 -6.34
N VAL A 112 11.47 2.53 -7.53
CA VAL A 112 12.09 1.90 -8.71
C VAL A 112 13.61 1.80 -8.52
N THR A 113 14.26 0.80 -9.14
CA THR A 113 15.69 0.49 -8.96
C THR A 113 16.59 1.72 -8.87
N SER A 114 16.54 2.62 -9.85
CA SER A 114 17.40 3.81 -9.86
C SER A 114 17.18 4.73 -8.65
N ILE A 115 15.93 4.88 -8.19
CA ILE A 115 15.61 5.73 -7.04
C ILE A 115 15.95 5.03 -5.74
N ALA A 116 15.73 3.72 -5.66
CA ALA A 116 16.09 2.92 -4.49
C ALA A 116 17.61 2.92 -4.26
N GLU A 117 18.42 2.85 -5.32
CA GLU A 117 19.88 2.98 -5.25
C GLU A 117 20.33 4.32 -4.67
N GLU A 118 19.64 5.42 -5.00
CA GLU A 118 19.92 6.75 -4.45
C GLU A 118 19.48 6.90 -2.98
N ILE A 119 18.40 6.22 -2.57
CA ILE A 119 17.90 6.27 -1.19
C ILE A 119 18.72 5.36 -0.26
N GLY A 120 19.08 4.16 -0.73
CA GLY A 120 19.68 3.09 0.07
C GLY A 120 18.64 2.12 0.66
N ASP A 121 19.10 1.25 1.55
CA ASP A 121 18.30 0.15 2.11
C ASP A 121 17.14 0.60 3.03
N VAL A 122 17.20 1.84 3.53
CA VAL A 122 16.20 2.42 4.42
C VAL A 122 15.84 3.84 4.00
N ASP A 123 14.57 4.21 4.16
CA ASP A 123 14.10 5.56 3.91
C ASP A 123 14.46 6.53 5.06
N CYS A 124 14.12 7.81 4.91
CA CYS A 124 14.43 8.84 5.91
C CYS A 124 13.69 8.68 7.25
N MET A 125 12.72 7.76 7.32
CA MET A 125 11.98 7.41 8.53
C MET A 125 12.45 6.06 9.11
N GLY A 126 13.44 5.41 8.49
CA GLY A 126 14.00 4.13 8.92
C GLY A 126 13.24 2.90 8.42
N ASN A 127 12.28 3.04 7.51
CA ASN A 127 11.55 1.90 6.94
C ASN A 127 12.38 1.26 5.82
N PRO A 128 12.32 -0.07 5.63
CA PRO A 128 13.07 -0.73 4.58
C PRO A 128 12.59 -0.31 3.19
N VAL A 129 13.53 -0.11 2.27
CA VAL A 129 13.23 0.19 0.86
C VAL A 129 13.07 -1.11 0.07
N ARG A 130 11.92 -1.25 -0.59
CA ARG A 130 11.61 -2.38 -1.49
C ARG A 130 11.76 -1.93 -2.93
N VAL A 131 12.72 -2.55 -3.63
CA VAL A 131 13.01 -2.25 -5.03
C VAL A 131 11.88 -2.76 -5.93
N LEU A 132 11.38 -1.89 -6.81
CA LEU A 132 10.39 -2.21 -7.82
C LEU A 132 11.03 -2.30 -9.22
N THR A 133 10.81 -3.42 -9.89
CA THR A 133 11.11 -3.57 -11.32
C THR A 133 9.83 -3.37 -12.12
N ARG A 134 9.78 -2.34 -12.98
CA ARG A 134 8.61 -2.02 -13.82
C ARG A 134 8.64 -2.84 -15.12
N TYR A 135 7.70 -3.76 -15.30
CA TYR A 135 7.56 -4.55 -16.53
C TYR A 135 6.57 -3.96 -17.55
N MET A 136 5.62 -3.11 -17.11
CA MET A 136 4.62 -2.48 -17.98
C MET A 136 4.74 -0.95 -17.91
N GLN A 137 5.70 -0.39 -18.64
CA GLN A 137 6.01 1.06 -18.60
C GLN A 137 5.06 1.91 -19.45
N LYS A 138 4.42 1.31 -20.46
CA LYS A 138 3.46 1.99 -21.36
C LYS A 138 2.18 1.17 -21.42
N ALA A 139 1.38 1.26 -20.37
CA ALA A 139 -0.02 0.87 -20.50
C ALA A 139 -0.75 2.03 -21.18
N PHE A 140 -1.20 1.79 -22.41
CA PHE A 140 -2.15 2.68 -23.07
C PHE A 140 -3.49 2.50 -22.35
N TRP A 141 -3.94 3.53 -21.63
CA TRP A 141 -5.30 3.64 -21.12
C TRP A 141 -5.99 4.78 -21.87
#